data_AF-A0A9D2QJ86-F1
#
_entry.id   AF-A0A9D2QJ86-F1
#
_cell.length_a   1.000
_cell.length_b   1.000
_cell.length_c   1.000
_cell.angle_alpha   90.00
_cell.angle_beta   90.00
_cell.angle_gamma   90.00
#
_symmetry.space_group_name_H-M   'P 1'
#
loop_
_entity.id
_entity.type
_entity.pdbx_description
1 polymer ?
#
loop_
_entity_poly.entity_id
_entity_poly.type
_entity_poly.pdbx_seq_one_letter_code
_entity_poly.pdbx_strand_id
1 'polypeptide(L)'
;MKKLLFFSELGRLLKSRLTWLVMLLVLVSPVAGLVWYKPASAETMLSMYLANPALAGGAAGGILFGLLTLYELDRTGRSRVDVLVDAAVSPLTMAFLRLLSLLAVSVLTLALTMLVWLPICRGLIGAVFDMGDYVPAWLLFMGLALPLGILAVSSAWQFTGRADLSLVLFAAFAGLSLTVWADNWQLCWLNPCVWALSDDFSNVRIFRSAAWMRLTWLGLLAGIWTLSWLCIRQYRKGLLGSLARSVRHIWRPAIAMLLLACSCTAWAAQPMVDHSNPDQTVMSFYEIPYAEDLVCTGRSVQVYPDTSSGTVSGSASYHFRNTSGQEQTAAFGVNPGYTISSVQADGVDVPFSVSGYQEYNEAMLEVTIPAGEQVELTIEYDGFPRESRSMA
;
A
#
# COMPACT_ATOMS: atom_id res chain seq x y z
N MET A 1 -10.66 15.74 -33.03
CA MET A 1 -11.45 16.54 -32.06
C MET A 1 -11.10 16.26 -30.59
N LYS A 2 -11.22 15.02 -30.08
CA LYS A 2 -10.96 14.71 -28.65
C LYS A 2 -9.54 15.07 -28.15
N LYS A 3 -8.49 14.84 -28.96
CA LYS A 3 -7.10 15.23 -28.63
C LYS A 3 -6.95 16.75 -28.45
N LEU A 4 -7.57 17.55 -29.30
CA LEU A 4 -7.53 19.02 -29.22
C LEU A 4 -8.26 19.54 -27.96
N LEU A 5 -9.37 18.90 -27.59
CA LEU A 5 -10.10 19.22 -26.37
C LEU A 5 -9.28 18.91 -25.11
N PHE A 6 -8.53 17.81 -25.10
CA PHE A 6 -7.61 17.50 -24.01
C PHE A 6 -6.56 18.59 -23.81
N PHE A 7 -5.82 18.96 -24.87
CA PHE A 7 -4.79 20.00 -24.77
C PHE A 7 -5.37 21.37 -24.40
N SER A 8 -6.60 21.66 -24.82
CA SER A 8 -7.31 22.88 -24.40
C SER A 8 -7.62 22.88 -22.91
N GLU A 9 -8.16 21.78 -22.36
CA GLU A 9 -8.44 21.65 -20.93
C GLU A 9 -7.17 21.65 -20.09
N LEU A 10 -6.11 20.97 -20.54
CA LEU A 10 -4.81 20.99 -19.87
C LEU A 10 -4.20 22.39 -19.88
N GLY A 11 -4.19 23.05 -21.04
CA GLY A 11 -3.71 24.44 -21.17
C GLY A 11 -4.53 25.43 -20.34
N ARG A 12 -5.83 25.19 -20.17
CA ARG A 12 -6.69 25.98 -19.27
C ARG A 12 -6.30 25.80 -17.81
N LEU A 13 -6.08 24.55 -17.36
CA LEU A 13 -5.66 24.28 -15.99
C LEU A 13 -4.30 24.93 -15.70
N LEU A 14 -3.34 24.83 -16.62
CA LEU A 14 -2.00 25.42 -16.49
C LEU A 14 -2.00 26.96 -16.59
N LYS A 15 -3.08 27.60 -17.05
CA LYS A 15 -3.23 29.07 -17.01
C LYS A 15 -3.92 29.56 -15.74
N SER A 16 -4.55 28.67 -14.97
CA SER A 16 -5.29 29.04 -13.77
C SER A 16 -4.34 29.38 -12.62
N ARG A 17 -4.54 30.55 -12.00
CA ARG A 17 -3.76 30.98 -10.83
C ARG A 17 -3.92 30.02 -9.64
N LEU A 18 -5.11 29.43 -9.48
CA LEU A 18 -5.38 28.47 -8.42
C LEU A 18 -4.55 27.19 -8.60
N THR A 19 -4.45 26.68 -9.83
CA THR A 19 -3.63 25.50 -10.13
C THR A 19 -2.17 25.76 -9.78
N TRP A 20 -1.61 26.90 -10.18
CA TRP A 20 -0.24 27.28 -9.81
C TRP A 20 -0.05 27.42 -8.30
N LEU A 21 -1.02 28.00 -7.60
CA LEU A 21 -1.00 28.08 -6.14
C LEU A 21 -0.98 26.69 -5.50
N VAL A 22 -1.83 25.78 -5.98
CA VAL A 22 -1.86 24.39 -5.49
C VAL A 22 -0.53 23.69 -5.80
N MET A 23 0.00 23.82 -7.02
CA MET A 23 1.30 23.25 -7.38
C MET A 23 2.43 23.76 -6.47
N LEU A 24 2.43 25.06 -6.16
CA LEU A 24 3.41 25.67 -5.25
C LEU A 24 3.25 25.14 -3.81
N LEU A 25 2.02 25.04 -3.31
CA LEU A 25 1.77 24.48 -1.97
C LEU A 25 2.21 23.01 -1.87
N VAL A 26 1.98 22.22 -2.92
CA VAL A 26 2.44 20.82 -3.02
C VAL A 26 3.97 20.73 -3.11
N LEU A 27 4.61 21.68 -3.79
CA LEU A 27 6.07 21.74 -3.87
C LEU A 27 6.72 22.01 -2.49
N VAL A 28 6.07 22.84 -1.68
CA VAL A 28 6.56 23.26 -0.35
C VAL A 28 6.12 22.30 0.75
N SER A 29 5.05 21.53 0.57
CA SER A 29 4.52 20.65 1.61
C SER A 29 5.49 19.63 2.22
N PRO A 30 6.52 19.10 1.51
CA PRO A 30 7.49 18.19 2.15
C PRO A 30 8.29 18.86 3.29
N VAL A 31 8.35 20.20 3.35
CA VAL A 31 8.93 20.92 4.51
C VAL A 31 8.20 20.57 5.81
N ALA A 32 6.89 20.31 5.77
CA ALA A 32 6.14 19.89 6.95
C ALA A 32 6.67 18.57 7.53
N GLY A 33 7.24 17.70 6.68
CA GLY A 33 7.88 16.45 7.10
C GLY A 33 9.19 16.64 7.86
N LEU A 34 9.85 17.78 7.69
CA LEU A 34 11.08 18.10 8.44
C LEU A 34 10.78 18.64 9.85
N VAL A 35 9.60 19.21 10.06
CA VAL A 35 9.28 19.98 11.28
C VAL A 35 8.12 19.40 12.08
N TRP A 36 6.97 19.14 11.45
CA TRP A 36 5.70 18.86 12.15
C TRP A 36 5.18 17.44 11.95
N TYR A 37 5.15 16.95 10.72
CA TYR A 37 4.53 15.67 10.38
C TYR A 37 5.58 14.58 10.16
N LYS A 38 5.95 13.88 11.24
CA LYS A 38 7.03 12.87 11.26
C LYS A 38 6.48 11.47 11.59
N PRO A 39 5.76 10.83 10.66
CA PRO A 39 5.23 9.47 10.88
C PRO A 39 6.34 8.41 11.01
N ALA A 40 7.47 8.56 10.32
CA ALA A 40 8.62 7.70 10.51
C ALA A 40 9.38 8.14 11.78
N SER A 41 9.34 7.29 12.81
CA SER A 41 9.88 7.60 14.14
C SER A 41 11.37 7.28 14.29
N ALA A 42 11.97 6.54 13.35
CA ALA A 42 13.40 6.28 13.37
C ALA A 42 14.23 7.53 13.04
N GLU A 43 15.36 7.69 13.74
CA GLU A 43 16.29 8.81 13.58
C GLU A 43 17.36 8.57 12.50
N THR A 44 17.07 7.74 11.51
CA THR A 44 17.95 7.52 10.35
C THR A 44 17.88 8.69 9.38
N MET A 45 18.94 8.92 8.60
CA MET A 45 19.01 10.01 7.62
C MET A 45 17.92 9.85 6.56
N LEU A 46 17.68 8.63 6.07
CA LEU A 46 16.62 8.36 5.11
C LEU A 46 15.22 8.52 5.73
N SER A 47 14.99 8.17 6.99
CA SER A 47 13.68 8.42 7.62
C SER A 47 13.42 9.92 7.78
N MET A 48 14.41 10.66 8.29
CA MET A 48 14.28 12.08 8.62
C MET A 48 14.19 12.97 7.37
N TYR A 49 15.00 12.71 6.35
CA TYR A 49 15.18 13.62 5.21
C TYR A 49 14.64 13.09 3.87
N LEU A 50 14.20 11.83 3.81
CA LEU A 50 13.53 11.27 2.63
C LEU A 50 12.09 10.83 2.93
N ALA A 51 11.89 9.92 3.90
CA ALA A 51 10.58 9.35 4.18
C ALA A 51 9.60 10.41 4.71
N ASN A 52 9.93 11.08 5.81
CA ASN A 52 9.05 12.06 6.44
C ASN A 52 8.64 13.20 5.48
N PRO A 53 9.57 13.82 4.72
CA PRO A 53 9.21 14.80 3.68
C PRO A 53 8.28 14.22 2.61
N ALA A 54 8.57 13.04 2.06
CA ALA A 54 7.75 12.45 1.02
C ALA A 54 6.34 12.06 1.52
N LEU A 55 6.23 11.58 2.77
CA LEU A 55 4.96 11.23 3.42
C LEU A 55 4.11 12.47 3.70
N ALA A 56 4.70 13.53 4.26
CA ALA A 56 4.03 14.82 4.44
C ALA A 56 3.59 15.43 3.09
N GLY A 57 4.48 15.35 2.09
CA GLY A 57 4.23 15.75 0.71
C GLY A 57 3.05 15.01 0.09
N GLY A 58 2.97 13.70 0.30
CA GLY A 58 1.87 12.84 -0.15
C GLY A 58 0.53 13.17 0.50
N ALA A 59 0.52 13.34 1.84
CA ALA A 59 -0.68 13.66 2.57
C ALA A 59 -1.26 15.02 2.17
N ALA A 60 -0.44 16.07 2.22
CA ALA A 60 -0.83 17.40 1.77
C ALA A 60 -1.16 17.41 0.27
N GLY A 61 -0.37 16.71 -0.56
CA GLY A 61 -0.55 16.61 -2.00
C GLY A 61 -1.88 15.99 -2.41
N GLY A 62 -2.23 14.85 -1.81
CA GLY A 62 -3.50 14.18 -2.04
C GLY A 62 -4.70 15.05 -1.64
N ILE A 63 -4.61 15.74 -0.50
CA ILE A 63 -5.66 16.66 -0.03
C ILE A 63 -5.80 17.85 -0.99
N LEU A 64 -4.70 18.53 -1.32
CA LEU A 64 -4.71 19.72 -2.17
C LEU A 64 -5.20 19.43 -3.59
N PHE A 65 -4.77 18.31 -4.18
CA PHE A 65 -5.27 17.88 -5.50
C PHE A 65 -6.72 17.40 -5.44
N GLY A 66 -7.16 16.81 -4.34
CA GLY A 66 -8.58 16.54 -4.09
C GLY A 66 -9.40 17.84 -4.09
N LEU A 67 -8.98 18.85 -3.33
CA LEU A 67 -9.66 20.15 -3.27
C LEU A 67 -9.66 20.89 -4.62
N LEU A 68 -8.55 20.84 -5.36
CA LEU A 68 -8.46 21.39 -6.71
C LEU A 68 -9.45 20.69 -7.65
N THR A 69 -9.53 19.36 -7.57
CA THR A 69 -10.49 18.56 -8.34
C THR A 69 -11.91 18.96 -8.02
N LEU A 70 -12.24 19.14 -6.75
CA LEU A 70 -13.57 19.58 -6.31
C LEU A 70 -13.93 20.93 -6.91
N TYR A 71 -13.01 21.90 -6.80
CA TYR A 71 -13.20 23.25 -7.33
C TYR A 71 -13.39 23.25 -8.85
N GLU A 72 -12.59 22.49 -9.59
CA GLU A 72 -12.67 22.41 -11.04
C GLU A 72 -13.94 21.71 -11.54
N LEU A 73 -14.46 20.75 -10.79
CA LEU A 73 -15.74 20.10 -11.11
C LEU A 73 -16.94 21.00 -10.79
N ASP A 74 -16.89 21.75 -9.68
CA ASP A 74 -17.95 22.69 -9.28
C ASP A 74 -18.01 23.94 -10.16
N ARG A 75 -16.88 24.35 -10.74
CA ARG A 75 -16.77 25.56 -11.58
C ARG A 75 -17.89 25.70 -12.60
N THR A 76 -18.20 24.63 -13.35
CA THR A 76 -19.23 24.68 -14.40
C THR A 76 -20.64 24.83 -13.86
N GLY A 77 -20.91 24.29 -12.67
CA GLY A 77 -22.17 24.48 -11.96
C GLY A 77 -22.31 25.92 -11.44
N ARG A 78 -21.27 26.48 -10.83
CA ARG A 78 -21.25 27.87 -10.35
C ARG A 78 -21.46 28.88 -11.47
N SER A 79 -20.86 28.64 -12.64
CA SER A 79 -20.98 29.56 -13.78
C SER A 79 -22.26 29.37 -14.62
N ARG A 80 -23.10 28.35 -14.33
CA ARG A 80 -24.29 27.96 -15.13
C ARG A 80 -23.99 27.73 -16.62
N VAL A 81 -22.78 27.28 -16.92
CA VAL A 81 -22.32 26.98 -18.29
C VAL A 81 -22.43 25.48 -18.58
N ASP A 82 -22.83 24.69 -17.59
CA ASP A 82 -23.11 23.26 -17.68
C ASP A 82 -24.03 22.92 -18.86
N VAL A 83 -25.14 23.67 -19.02
CA VAL A 83 -26.09 23.44 -20.12
C VAL A 83 -25.46 23.68 -21.51
N LEU A 84 -24.56 24.67 -21.62
CA LEU A 84 -23.87 24.98 -22.88
C LEU A 84 -22.77 23.96 -23.20
N VAL A 85 -22.04 23.49 -22.18
CA VAL A 85 -21.00 22.48 -22.34
C VAL A 85 -21.60 21.11 -22.68
N ASP A 86 -22.67 20.71 -21.99
CA ASP A 86 -23.35 19.44 -22.23
C ASP A 86 -24.02 19.36 -23.61
N ALA A 87 -24.38 20.52 -24.19
CA ALA A 87 -24.89 20.61 -25.55
C ALA A 87 -23.78 20.43 -26.60
N ALA A 88 -22.56 20.91 -26.33
CA ALA A 88 -21.44 20.84 -27.27
C ALA A 88 -20.65 19.52 -27.19
N VAL A 89 -20.53 18.95 -25.99
CA VAL A 89 -19.73 17.75 -25.73
C VAL A 89 -20.47 16.85 -24.76
N SER A 90 -20.44 15.53 -24.99
CA SER A 90 -21.10 14.61 -24.07
C SER A 90 -20.48 14.66 -22.66
N PRO A 91 -21.30 14.62 -21.59
CA PRO A 91 -20.83 14.78 -20.21
C PRO A 91 -19.85 13.68 -19.80
N LEU A 92 -20.00 12.47 -20.36
CA LEU A 92 -19.06 11.36 -20.17
C LEU A 92 -17.67 11.67 -20.73
N THR A 93 -17.59 12.28 -21.92
CA THR A 93 -16.31 12.63 -22.54
C THR A 93 -15.66 13.78 -21.77
N MET A 94 -16.45 14.75 -21.33
CA MET A 94 -15.95 15.87 -20.55
C MET A 94 -15.39 15.43 -19.20
N ALA A 95 -16.10 14.56 -18.48
CA ALA A 95 -15.62 14.01 -17.21
C ALA A 95 -14.28 13.25 -17.37
N PHE A 96 -14.15 12.44 -18.43
CA PHE A 96 -12.92 11.73 -18.74
C PHE A 96 -11.76 12.69 -19.08
N LEU A 97 -12.02 13.73 -19.89
CA LEU A 97 -11.00 14.72 -20.26
C LEU A 97 -10.52 15.55 -19.06
N ARG A 98 -11.43 15.92 -18.15
CA ARG A 98 -11.09 16.63 -16.90
C ARG A 98 -10.26 15.76 -15.96
N LEU A 99 -10.60 14.48 -15.84
CA LEU A 99 -9.78 13.54 -15.08
C LEU A 99 -8.36 13.47 -15.67
N LEU A 100 -8.23 13.26 -16.98
CA LEU A 100 -6.93 13.12 -17.64
C LEU A 100 -6.09 14.39 -17.48
N SER A 101 -6.71 15.57 -17.59
CA SER A 101 -5.98 16.84 -17.44
C SER A 101 -5.51 17.07 -16.01
N LEU A 102 -6.33 16.73 -15.00
CA LEU A 102 -5.93 16.79 -13.59
C LEU A 102 -4.78 15.80 -13.28
N LEU A 103 -4.86 14.58 -13.81
CA LEU A 103 -3.79 13.58 -13.68
C LEU A 103 -2.48 14.02 -14.34
N ALA A 104 -2.55 14.67 -15.52
CA ALA A 104 -1.37 15.21 -16.17
C ALA A 104 -0.72 16.35 -15.34
N VAL A 105 -1.54 17.22 -14.74
CA VAL A 105 -1.05 18.27 -13.83
C VAL A 105 -0.44 17.67 -12.58
N SER A 106 -1.02 16.60 -12.00
CA SER A 106 -0.41 15.94 -10.83
C SER A 106 0.95 15.31 -11.15
N VAL A 107 1.10 14.68 -12.32
CA VAL A 107 2.39 14.12 -12.77
C VAL A 107 3.43 15.23 -12.97
N LEU A 108 3.05 16.35 -13.60
CA LEU A 108 3.94 17.50 -13.75
C LEU A 108 4.38 18.06 -12.39
N THR A 109 3.45 18.15 -11.44
CA THR A 109 3.72 18.68 -10.10
C THR A 109 4.67 17.76 -9.33
N LEU A 110 4.45 16.44 -9.41
CA LEU A 110 5.35 15.45 -8.84
C LEU A 110 6.75 15.57 -9.45
N ALA A 111 6.87 15.65 -10.78
CA ALA A 111 8.15 15.78 -11.45
C ALA A 111 8.91 17.05 -11.01
N LEU A 112 8.21 18.19 -10.93
CA LEU A 112 8.79 19.43 -10.42
C LEU A 112 9.23 19.30 -8.95
N THR A 113 8.44 18.64 -8.12
CA THR A 113 8.78 18.40 -6.71
C THR A 113 10.01 17.52 -6.59
N MET A 114 10.07 16.41 -7.33
CA MET A 114 11.24 15.54 -7.37
C MET A 114 12.49 16.27 -7.88
N LEU A 115 12.37 17.20 -8.83
CA LEU A 115 13.53 17.96 -9.32
C LEU A 115 14.04 18.97 -8.28
N VAL A 116 13.14 19.64 -7.57
CA VAL A 116 13.50 20.64 -6.54
C VAL A 116 14.08 19.97 -5.30
N TRP A 117 13.49 18.85 -4.87
CA TRP A 117 13.91 18.17 -3.65
C TRP A 117 15.12 17.26 -3.83
N LEU A 118 15.48 16.88 -5.06
CA LEU A 118 16.64 16.05 -5.34
C LEU A 118 17.96 16.65 -4.78
N PRO A 119 18.33 17.91 -5.10
CA PRO A 119 19.55 18.50 -4.54
C PRO A 119 19.45 18.71 -3.01
N ILE A 120 18.26 18.96 -2.48
CA ILE A 120 18.04 19.17 -1.04
C ILE A 120 18.26 17.86 -0.28
N CYS A 121 17.59 16.78 -0.69
CA CYS A 121 17.75 15.45 -0.10
C CYS A 121 19.20 14.96 -0.23
N ARG A 122 19.83 15.13 -1.39
CA ARG A 122 21.23 14.76 -1.58
C ARG A 122 22.17 15.52 -0.64
N GLY A 123 21.91 16.80 -0.40
CA GLY A 123 22.70 17.62 0.52
C GLY A 123 22.50 17.25 2.00
N LEU A 124 21.27 16.93 2.40
CA LEU A 124 20.93 16.61 3.79
C LEU A 124 21.31 15.17 4.20
N ILE A 125 21.09 14.19 3.31
CA ILE A 125 21.36 12.77 3.57
C ILE A 125 22.87 12.47 3.40
N GLY A 126 23.55 13.17 2.49
CA GLY A 126 24.98 13.03 2.27
C GLY A 126 25.35 11.69 1.65
N ALA A 127 26.23 10.94 2.31
CA ALA A 127 26.89 9.75 1.75
C ALA A 127 25.95 8.55 1.51
N VAL A 128 24.86 8.46 2.28
CA VAL A 128 23.87 7.36 2.20
C VAL A 128 22.88 7.56 1.06
N PHE A 129 22.89 8.73 0.42
CA PHE A 129 21.91 9.05 -0.62
C PHE A 129 22.05 8.13 -1.85
N ASP A 130 20.98 7.40 -2.16
CA ASP A 130 20.86 6.63 -3.38
C ASP A 130 19.59 6.97 -4.18
N MET A 131 19.69 6.89 -5.50
CA MET A 131 18.57 7.06 -6.42
C MET A 131 17.58 5.90 -6.33
N GLY A 132 18.05 4.71 -5.96
CA GLY A 132 17.24 3.51 -5.72
C GLY A 132 16.23 3.68 -4.59
N ASP A 133 16.54 4.48 -3.58
CA ASP A 133 15.60 4.82 -2.50
C ASP A 133 14.82 6.10 -2.79
N TYR A 134 15.49 7.11 -3.38
CA TYR A 134 14.86 8.40 -3.69
C TYR A 134 13.65 8.23 -4.62
N VAL A 135 13.83 7.57 -5.76
CA VAL A 135 12.77 7.49 -6.78
C VAL A 135 11.52 6.75 -6.23
N PRO A 136 11.62 5.55 -5.64
CA PRO A 136 10.47 4.87 -5.06
C PRO A 136 9.83 5.65 -3.90
N ALA A 137 10.61 6.28 -3.02
CA ALA A 137 10.03 7.07 -1.93
C ALA A 137 9.12 8.19 -2.45
N TRP A 138 9.60 8.99 -3.41
CA TRP A 138 8.79 10.08 -3.96
C TRP A 138 7.62 9.57 -4.83
N LEU A 139 7.80 8.50 -5.60
CA LEU A 139 6.72 7.95 -6.42
C LEU A 139 5.63 7.29 -5.57
N LEU A 140 6.00 6.44 -4.60
CA LEU A 140 5.07 5.65 -3.81
C LEU A 140 4.49 6.43 -2.63
N PHE A 141 5.30 7.20 -1.90
CA PHE A 141 4.81 7.92 -0.72
C PHE A 141 4.05 9.18 -1.12
N MET A 142 4.58 9.95 -2.06
CA MET A 142 3.95 11.18 -2.54
C MET A 142 3.14 10.98 -3.82
N GLY A 143 3.80 10.53 -4.89
CA GLY A 143 3.30 10.61 -6.25
C GLY A 143 1.95 9.95 -6.47
N LEU A 144 1.76 8.73 -5.96
CA LEU A 144 0.52 7.99 -6.10
C LEU A 144 -0.60 8.47 -5.16
N ALA A 145 -0.31 9.30 -4.15
CA ALA A 145 -1.34 9.91 -3.30
C ALA A 145 -2.17 10.97 -4.07
N LEU A 146 -1.54 11.71 -4.98
CA LEU A 146 -2.18 12.75 -5.79
C LEU A 146 -3.31 12.19 -6.69
N PRO A 147 -3.08 11.17 -7.55
CA PRO A 147 -4.13 10.59 -8.38
C PRO A 147 -5.23 9.91 -7.55
N LEU A 148 -4.91 9.32 -6.39
CA LEU A 148 -5.91 8.77 -5.49
C LEU A 148 -6.85 9.86 -4.97
N GLY A 149 -6.32 11.01 -4.54
CA GLY A 149 -7.13 12.16 -4.13
C GLY A 149 -8.05 12.67 -5.24
N ILE A 150 -7.53 12.77 -6.47
CA ILE A 150 -8.31 13.16 -7.66
C ILE A 150 -9.44 12.16 -7.92
N LEU A 151 -9.15 10.85 -7.90
CA LEU A 151 -10.15 9.80 -8.14
C LEU A 151 -11.22 9.77 -7.05
N ALA A 152 -10.83 9.90 -5.77
CA ALA A 152 -11.76 9.91 -4.65
C ALA A 152 -12.77 11.08 -4.76
N VAL A 153 -12.27 12.30 -4.93
CA VAL A 153 -13.13 13.49 -5.04
C VAL A 153 -13.98 13.46 -6.30
N SER A 154 -13.39 13.11 -7.44
CA SER A 154 -14.15 13.07 -8.70
C SER A 154 -15.26 12.03 -8.67
N SER A 155 -15.06 10.91 -7.98
CA SER A 155 -16.10 9.90 -7.77
C SER A 155 -17.21 10.42 -6.85
N ALA A 156 -16.85 11.02 -5.71
CA ALA A 156 -17.81 11.62 -4.77
C ALA A 156 -18.67 12.71 -5.44
N TRP A 157 -18.04 13.54 -6.27
CA TRP A 157 -18.74 14.56 -7.05
C TRP A 157 -19.71 13.96 -8.05
N GLN A 158 -19.30 12.94 -8.81
CA GLN A 158 -20.15 12.33 -9.84
C GLN A 158 -21.39 11.66 -9.24
N PHE A 159 -21.29 11.10 -8.02
CA PHE A 159 -22.44 10.54 -7.32
C PHE A 159 -23.37 11.61 -6.72
N THR A 160 -22.81 12.59 -6.01
CA THR A 160 -23.61 13.57 -5.26
C THR A 160 -24.12 14.72 -6.12
N GLY A 161 -23.31 15.18 -7.08
CA GLY A 161 -23.52 16.41 -7.84
C GLY A 161 -23.50 17.68 -6.98
N ARG A 162 -22.98 17.61 -5.75
CA ARG A 162 -22.94 18.72 -4.78
C ARG A 162 -21.54 18.88 -4.18
N ALA A 163 -21.06 20.11 -4.15
CA ALA A 163 -19.74 20.43 -3.59
C ALA A 163 -19.64 20.12 -2.11
N ASP A 164 -20.62 20.54 -1.32
CA ASP A 164 -20.60 20.42 0.14
C ASP A 164 -20.52 18.94 0.56
N LEU A 165 -21.36 18.09 -0.02
CA LEU A 165 -21.39 16.65 0.28
C LEU A 165 -20.11 15.95 -0.17
N SER A 166 -19.59 16.32 -1.34
CA SER A 166 -18.33 15.76 -1.85
C SER A 166 -17.14 16.14 -0.98
N LEU A 167 -17.13 17.37 -0.47
CA LEU A 167 -16.11 17.84 0.47
C LEU A 167 -16.16 17.06 1.78
N VAL A 168 -17.34 16.88 2.36
CA VAL A 168 -17.51 16.14 3.61
C VAL A 168 -17.09 14.68 3.46
N LEU A 169 -17.51 14.01 2.37
CA LEU A 169 -17.11 12.63 2.09
C LEU A 169 -15.59 12.51 1.92
N PHE A 170 -14.97 13.44 1.20
CA PHE A 170 -13.53 13.45 1.02
C PHE A 170 -12.77 13.73 2.32
N ALA A 171 -13.23 14.71 3.11
CA ALA A 171 -12.63 15.04 4.40
C ALA A 171 -12.73 13.86 5.38
N ALA A 172 -13.87 13.16 5.43
CA ALA A 172 -14.02 11.95 6.24
C ALA A 172 -13.06 10.84 5.76
N PHE A 173 -12.97 10.61 4.45
CA PHE A 173 -12.10 9.59 3.89
C PHE A 173 -10.59 9.88 4.08
N ALA A 174 -10.18 11.14 3.94
CA ALA A 174 -8.82 11.57 4.26
C ALA A 174 -8.54 11.51 5.77
N GLY A 175 -9.50 11.93 6.60
CA GLY A 175 -9.40 11.89 8.06
C GLY A 175 -9.24 10.47 8.59
N LEU A 176 -10.02 9.50 8.09
CA LEU A 176 -9.87 8.09 8.44
C LEU A 176 -8.47 7.57 8.13
N SER A 177 -7.91 7.90 6.97
CA SER A 177 -6.54 7.51 6.60
C SER A 177 -5.46 8.11 7.49
N LEU A 178 -5.67 9.30 8.06
CA LEU A 178 -4.65 9.98 8.87
C LEU A 178 -4.80 9.71 10.37
N THR A 179 -5.89 9.05 10.80
CA THR A 179 -6.19 8.85 12.23
C THR A 179 -6.49 7.38 12.53
N VAL A 180 -7.70 6.91 12.23
CA VAL A 180 -8.18 5.57 12.59
C VAL A 180 -7.39 4.47 11.88
N TRP A 181 -6.95 4.73 10.65
CA TRP A 181 -6.22 3.76 9.84
C TRP A 181 -4.70 3.97 9.87
N ALA A 182 -4.21 4.94 10.66
CA ALA A 182 -2.81 5.38 10.66
C ALA A 182 -1.81 4.23 10.92
N ASP A 183 -2.23 3.21 11.66
CA ASP A 183 -1.43 2.04 12.02
C ASP A 183 -1.80 0.79 11.20
N ASN A 184 -2.55 0.95 10.09
CA ASN A 184 -2.91 -0.14 9.21
C ASN A 184 -2.44 0.15 7.79
N TRP A 185 -1.31 -0.45 7.43
CA TRP A 185 -0.59 -0.25 6.19
C TRP A 185 -1.48 -0.41 4.96
N GLN A 186 -2.50 -1.27 4.98
CA GLN A 186 -3.39 -1.48 3.84
C GLN A 186 -4.50 -0.44 3.72
N LEU A 187 -4.98 0.10 4.84
CA LEU A 187 -6.10 1.05 4.87
C LEU A 187 -5.64 2.50 4.68
N CYS A 188 -4.36 2.76 4.95
CA CYS A 188 -3.71 4.07 4.91
C CYS A 188 -3.49 4.64 3.49
N TRP A 189 -4.57 4.87 2.74
CA TRP A 189 -4.49 5.29 1.34
C TRP A 189 -3.80 6.64 1.13
N LEU A 190 -3.80 7.55 2.10
CA LEU A 190 -3.21 8.88 1.95
C LEU A 190 -1.75 8.90 2.40
N ASN A 191 -1.48 8.34 3.58
CA ASN A 191 -0.16 8.26 4.19
C ASN A 191 0.23 6.79 4.43
N PRO A 192 1.10 6.18 3.61
CA PRO A 192 1.59 4.82 3.86
C PRO A 192 2.22 4.71 5.25
N CYS A 193 1.94 3.61 5.96
CA CYS A 193 2.53 3.31 7.25
C CYS A 193 3.99 2.93 7.04
N VAL A 194 4.89 3.90 7.25
CA VAL A 194 6.34 3.70 7.15
C VAL A 194 6.93 4.10 8.49
N TRP A 195 7.39 3.10 9.24
CA TRP A 195 8.03 3.33 10.53
C TRP A 195 9.46 3.86 10.35
N ALA A 196 10.25 3.27 9.46
CA ALA A 196 11.66 3.62 9.29
C ALA A 196 12.13 3.27 7.88
N LEU A 197 13.07 4.05 7.33
CA LEU A 197 13.97 3.61 6.26
C LEU A 197 15.36 3.40 6.86
N SER A 198 16.01 2.30 6.54
CA SER A 198 17.36 2.00 7.02
C SER A 198 18.41 2.70 6.15
N ASP A 199 19.43 3.25 6.80
CA ASP A 199 20.62 3.81 6.14
C ASP A 199 21.63 2.72 5.74
N ASP A 200 21.62 1.58 6.43
CA ASP A 200 22.61 0.50 6.27
C ASP A 200 22.04 -0.71 5.52
N PHE A 201 20.71 -0.88 5.51
CA PHE A 201 20.02 -2.02 4.92
C PHE A 201 19.07 -1.60 3.79
N SER A 202 18.78 -2.56 2.90
CA SER A 202 17.89 -2.35 1.77
C SER A 202 16.45 -2.04 2.21
N ASN A 203 15.89 -0.97 1.64
CA ASN A 203 14.52 -0.51 1.90
C ASN A 203 13.47 -1.11 0.95
N VAL A 204 13.89 -2.01 0.05
CA VAL A 204 13.03 -2.59 -1.00
C VAL A 204 11.76 -3.24 -0.45
N ARG A 205 11.82 -3.85 0.74
CA ARG A 205 10.67 -4.48 1.38
C ARG A 205 9.55 -3.48 1.66
N ILE A 206 9.88 -2.36 2.27
CA ILE A 206 8.93 -1.29 2.60
C ILE A 206 8.32 -0.71 1.33
N PHE A 207 9.14 -0.50 0.29
CA PHE A 207 8.64 -0.05 -1.00
C PHE A 207 7.71 -1.07 -1.66
N ARG A 208 7.95 -2.39 -1.52
CA ARG A 208 7.03 -3.42 -2.03
C ARG A 208 5.69 -3.39 -1.29
N SER A 209 5.68 -3.27 0.03
CA SER A 209 4.46 -3.13 0.83
C SER A 209 3.68 -1.87 0.43
N ALA A 210 4.35 -0.72 0.35
CA ALA A 210 3.73 0.53 -0.08
C ALA A 210 3.22 0.47 -1.52
N ALA A 211 3.96 -0.17 -2.44
CA ALA A 211 3.53 -0.36 -3.82
C ALA A 211 2.27 -1.24 -3.92
N TRP A 212 2.20 -2.30 -3.12
CA TRP A 212 1.02 -3.18 -3.06
C TRP A 212 -0.20 -2.41 -2.54
N MET A 213 -0.05 -1.67 -1.45
CA MET A 213 -1.09 -0.79 -0.92
C MET A 213 -1.57 0.21 -2.00
N ARG A 214 -0.64 0.88 -2.68
CA ARG A 214 -0.99 1.83 -3.76
C ARG A 214 -1.71 1.15 -4.92
N LEU A 215 -1.28 -0.05 -5.33
CA LEU A 215 -1.92 -0.81 -6.40
C LEU A 215 -3.37 -1.14 -6.05
N THR A 216 -3.63 -1.61 -4.83
CA THR A 216 -4.99 -1.92 -4.38
C THR A 216 -5.87 -0.67 -4.36
N TRP A 217 -5.42 0.44 -3.78
CA TRP A 217 -6.19 1.67 -3.77
C TRP A 217 -6.41 2.30 -5.15
N LEU A 218 -5.42 2.22 -6.05
CA LEU A 218 -5.57 2.70 -7.42
C LEU A 218 -6.60 1.87 -8.17
N GLY A 219 -6.56 0.53 -8.02
CA GLY A 219 -7.57 -0.37 -8.59
C GLY A 219 -8.97 -0.08 -8.04
N LEU A 220 -9.10 0.05 -6.72
CA LEU A 220 -10.37 0.33 -6.05
C LEU A 220 -10.96 1.67 -6.48
N LEU A 221 -10.19 2.76 -6.39
CA LEU A 221 -10.68 4.09 -6.74
C LEU A 221 -10.90 4.25 -8.25
N ALA A 222 -10.12 3.59 -9.10
CA ALA A 222 -10.41 3.54 -10.54
C ALA A 222 -11.70 2.76 -10.82
N GLY A 223 -11.94 1.64 -10.12
CA GLY A 223 -13.19 0.89 -10.18
C GLY A 223 -14.40 1.72 -9.72
N ILE A 224 -14.28 2.42 -8.59
CA ILE A 224 -15.31 3.33 -8.07
C ILE A 224 -15.54 4.49 -9.04
N TRP A 225 -14.49 5.07 -9.61
CA TRP A 225 -14.60 6.15 -10.58
C TRP A 225 -15.27 5.70 -11.89
N THR A 226 -14.95 4.51 -12.38
CA THR A 226 -15.62 3.97 -13.57
C THR A 226 -17.08 3.66 -13.29
N LEU A 227 -17.42 3.21 -12.08
CA LEU A 227 -18.80 3.05 -11.63
C LEU A 227 -19.52 4.41 -11.54
N SER A 228 -18.88 5.43 -10.96
CA SER A 228 -19.44 6.78 -10.86
C SER A 228 -19.62 7.42 -12.23
N TRP A 229 -18.72 7.12 -13.18
CA TRP A 229 -18.79 7.57 -14.56
C TRP A 229 -20.04 7.04 -15.28
N LEU A 230 -20.48 5.80 -14.97
CA LEU A 230 -21.74 5.24 -15.47
C LEU A 230 -22.97 5.96 -14.91
N CYS A 231 -22.86 6.50 -13.70
CA CYS A 231 -23.91 7.19 -12.95
C CYS A 231 -24.02 8.69 -13.25
N ILE A 232 -23.14 9.24 -14.10
CA ILE A 232 -23.21 10.65 -14.51
C ILE A 232 -24.59 10.95 -15.11
N ARG A 233 -25.26 11.97 -14.55
CA ARG A 233 -26.62 12.34 -14.93
C ARG A 233 -26.68 12.72 -16.41
N GLN A 234 -27.50 12.01 -17.18
CA GLN A 234 -27.70 12.28 -18.61
C GLN A 234 -29.16 12.63 -18.89
N TYR A 235 -29.40 13.71 -19.64
CA TYR A 235 -30.73 14.13 -20.10
C TYR A 235 -31.74 14.31 -18.94
N ARG A 236 -31.29 14.93 -17.83
CA ARG A 236 -32.09 15.12 -16.60
C ARG A 236 -32.60 13.84 -15.92
N LYS A 237 -32.09 12.66 -16.28
CA LYS A 237 -32.43 11.42 -15.56
C LYS A 237 -31.70 11.36 -14.22
N GLY A 238 -32.35 10.78 -13.22
CA GLY A 238 -31.74 10.45 -11.94
C GLY A 238 -30.60 9.43 -12.07
N LEU A 239 -29.97 9.09 -10.95
CA LEU A 239 -28.80 8.19 -10.89
C LEU A 239 -29.08 6.82 -11.53
N LEU A 240 -30.18 6.17 -11.14
CA LEU A 240 -30.61 4.87 -11.67
C LEU A 240 -30.97 4.93 -13.17
N GLY A 241 -31.63 6.02 -13.60
CA GLY A 241 -32.02 6.20 -15.00
C GLY A 241 -30.83 6.47 -15.93
N SER A 242 -29.74 7.03 -15.39
CA SER A 242 -28.49 7.25 -16.12
C SER A 242 -27.65 5.98 -16.16
N LEU A 243 -27.58 5.23 -15.04
CA LEU A 243 -26.96 3.92 -14.98
C LEU A 243 -27.57 2.94 -15.98
N ALA A 244 -28.90 2.80 -16.01
CA ALA A 244 -29.62 1.89 -16.92
C ALA A 244 -29.34 2.18 -18.41
N ARG A 245 -29.02 3.44 -18.75
CA ARG A 245 -28.63 3.82 -20.11
C ARG A 245 -27.17 3.50 -20.39
N SER A 246 -26.27 3.82 -19.46
CA SER A 246 -24.84 3.60 -19.60
C SER A 246 -24.47 2.11 -19.64
N VAL A 247 -25.23 1.25 -18.94
CA VAL A 247 -25.06 -0.21 -18.89
C VAL A 247 -25.40 -0.89 -20.22
N ARG A 248 -26.11 -0.23 -21.15
CA ARG A 248 -26.37 -0.78 -22.50
C ARG A 248 -25.10 -1.15 -23.26
N HIS A 249 -23.97 -0.53 -22.92
CA HIS A 249 -22.67 -0.94 -23.39
C HIS A 249 -21.97 -1.79 -22.32
N ILE A 250 -22.15 -3.12 -22.41
CA ILE A 250 -21.72 -4.12 -21.42
C ILE A 250 -20.23 -4.00 -21.05
N TRP A 251 -19.38 -3.60 -21.99
CA TRP A 251 -17.94 -3.45 -21.73
C TRP A 251 -17.61 -2.43 -20.62
N ARG A 252 -18.45 -1.40 -20.42
CA ARG A 252 -18.19 -0.36 -19.41
C ARG A 252 -18.41 -0.85 -17.96
N PRO A 253 -19.55 -1.46 -17.59
CA PRO A 253 -19.70 -2.07 -16.27
C PRO A 253 -18.78 -3.29 -16.09
N ALA A 254 -18.46 -4.03 -17.16
CA ALA A 254 -17.50 -5.13 -17.08
C ALA A 254 -16.10 -4.65 -16.63
N ILE A 255 -15.61 -3.52 -17.16
CA ILE A 255 -14.33 -2.93 -16.73
C ILE A 255 -14.39 -2.49 -15.26
N ALA A 256 -15.48 -1.84 -14.84
CA ALA A 256 -15.64 -1.42 -13.45
C ALA A 256 -15.60 -2.61 -12.48
N MET A 257 -16.37 -3.67 -12.80
CA MET A 257 -16.39 -4.90 -12.01
C MET A 257 -15.04 -5.62 -12.02
N LEU A 258 -14.33 -5.64 -13.15
CA LEU A 258 -13.01 -6.25 -13.24
C LEU A 258 -11.99 -5.50 -12.38
N LEU A 259 -11.97 -4.17 -12.42
CA LEU A 259 -11.09 -3.35 -11.56
C LEU A 259 -11.37 -3.58 -10.07
N LEU A 260 -12.65 -3.59 -9.69
CA LEU A 260 -13.06 -3.86 -8.31
C LEU A 260 -12.70 -5.29 -7.87
N ALA A 261 -12.97 -6.28 -8.71
CA ALA A 261 -12.63 -7.68 -8.42
C ALA A 261 -11.11 -7.85 -8.27
N CYS A 262 -10.31 -7.33 -9.22
CA CYS A 262 -8.85 -7.37 -9.14
C CYS A 262 -8.32 -6.67 -7.88
N SER A 263 -8.92 -5.54 -7.50
CA SER A 263 -8.54 -4.84 -6.28
C SER A 263 -8.87 -5.65 -5.02
N CYS A 264 -10.07 -6.24 -4.95
CA CYS A 264 -10.47 -7.07 -3.82
C CYS A 264 -9.61 -8.34 -3.71
N THR A 265 -9.29 -8.97 -4.84
CA THR A 265 -8.40 -10.15 -4.85
C THR A 265 -6.98 -9.77 -4.47
N ALA A 266 -6.47 -8.62 -4.93
CA ALA A 266 -5.14 -8.14 -4.54
C ALA A 266 -5.08 -7.77 -3.05
N TRP A 267 -6.17 -7.25 -2.48
CA TRP A 267 -6.28 -7.02 -1.05
C TRP A 267 -6.30 -8.33 -0.25
N ALA A 268 -7.07 -9.32 -0.69
CA ALA A 268 -7.19 -10.60 0.01
C ALA A 268 -5.94 -11.48 -0.13
N ALA A 269 -5.30 -11.47 -1.29
CA ALA A 269 -4.11 -12.29 -1.60
C ALA A 269 -2.79 -11.54 -1.33
N GLN A 270 -2.78 -10.66 -0.33
CA GLN A 270 -1.63 -9.83 -0.04
C GLN A 270 -0.44 -10.69 0.45
N PRO A 271 0.74 -10.58 -0.19
CA PRO A 271 1.85 -11.50 0.07
C PRO A 271 2.80 -11.06 1.20
N MET A 272 2.74 -9.79 1.63
CA MET A 272 3.77 -9.18 2.50
C MET A 272 3.50 -9.34 4.00
N VAL A 273 2.23 -9.43 4.40
CA VAL A 273 1.79 -9.47 5.80
C VAL A 273 1.18 -10.82 6.11
N ASP A 274 1.40 -11.28 7.33
CA ASP A 274 0.88 -12.54 7.83
C ASP A 274 -0.64 -12.49 8.09
N HIS A 275 -1.17 -13.63 8.50
CA HIS A 275 -2.56 -13.78 8.92
C HIS A 275 -2.63 -14.10 10.42
N SER A 276 -1.69 -13.57 11.21
CA SER A 276 -1.70 -13.75 12.66
C SER A 276 -2.99 -13.26 13.27
N ASN A 277 -3.41 -13.94 14.35
CA ASN A 277 -4.55 -13.55 15.15
C ASN A 277 -4.41 -12.08 15.58
N PRO A 278 -5.37 -11.19 15.26
CA PRO A 278 -5.29 -9.79 15.68
C PRO A 278 -5.41 -9.61 17.19
N ASP A 279 -5.95 -10.61 17.90
CA ASP A 279 -6.04 -10.59 19.35
C ASP A 279 -4.71 -10.99 20.00
N GLN A 280 -3.96 -9.97 20.44
CA GLN A 280 -2.71 -10.13 21.19
C GLN A 280 -2.92 -10.53 22.67
N THR A 281 -4.10 -11.00 23.07
CA THR A 281 -4.29 -11.60 24.40
C THR A 281 -4.25 -13.12 24.36
N VAL A 282 -4.41 -13.71 23.17
CA VAL A 282 -4.21 -15.15 22.97
C VAL A 282 -2.71 -15.43 23.07
N MET A 283 -2.34 -16.45 23.84
CA MET A 283 -0.96 -16.90 24.06
C MET A 283 -0.86 -18.42 23.91
N SER A 284 -1.51 -18.99 22.90
CA SER A 284 -1.62 -20.45 22.75
C SER A 284 -0.25 -21.14 22.63
N PHE A 285 0.73 -20.46 22.05
CA PHE A 285 2.09 -20.98 21.89
C PHE A 285 2.86 -21.01 23.21
N TYR A 286 2.45 -20.25 24.23
CA TYR A 286 3.03 -20.29 25.58
C TYR A 286 2.41 -21.37 26.47
N GLU A 287 1.27 -21.94 26.08
CA GLU A 287 0.59 -23.01 26.83
C GLU A 287 1.15 -24.41 26.51
N ILE A 288 2.10 -24.50 25.57
CA ILE A 288 2.69 -25.77 25.15
C ILE A 288 3.46 -26.38 26.34
N PRO A 289 3.23 -27.67 26.65
CA PRO A 289 3.97 -28.36 27.69
C PRO A 289 5.48 -28.34 27.42
N TYR A 290 6.27 -28.06 28.44
CA TYR A 290 7.72 -28.16 28.34
C TYR A 290 8.12 -29.61 28.10
N ALA A 291 8.97 -29.84 27.10
CA ALA A 291 9.60 -31.14 26.87
C ALA A 291 10.74 -31.35 27.88
N GLU A 292 10.41 -31.79 29.09
CA GLU A 292 11.36 -31.94 30.21
C GLU A 292 12.52 -32.89 29.90
N ASP A 293 12.29 -33.89 29.04
CA ASP A 293 13.28 -34.90 28.67
C ASP A 293 14.06 -34.59 27.38
N LEU A 294 13.82 -33.44 26.75
CA LEU A 294 14.44 -33.05 25.49
C LEU A 294 15.28 -31.79 25.66
N VAL A 295 16.60 -31.95 25.59
CA VAL A 295 17.53 -30.82 25.75
C VAL A 295 18.17 -30.47 24.41
N CYS A 296 17.97 -29.24 23.95
CA CYS A 296 18.73 -28.71 22.80
C CYS A 296 20.16 -28.36 23.24
N THR A 297 21.14 -29.14 22.78
CA THR A 297 22.56 -29.00 23.12
C THR A 297 23.34 -28.10 22.16
N GLY A 298 22.85 -27.93 20.92
CA GLY A 298 23.53 -27.14 19.90
C GLY A 298 22.60 -26.70 18.78
N ARG A 299 22.93 -25.57 18.16
CA ARG A 299 22.18 -24.97 17.05
C ARG A 299 23.15 -24.43 16.02
N SER A 300 22.97 -24.77 14.76
CA SER A 300 23.72 -24.22 13.63
C SER A 300 22.77 -23.91 12.50
N VAL A 301 22.96 -22.77 11.84
CA VAL A 301 22.09 -22.37 10.72
C VAL A 301 22.97 -21.93 9.55
N GLN A 302 22.67 -22.45 8.37
CA GLN A 302 23.17 -21.95 7.11
C GLN A 302 22.05 -21.18 6.42
N VAL A 303 22.33 -19.92 6.05
CA VAL A 303 21.33 -19.01 5.48
C VAL A 303 21.86 -18.45 4.16
N TYR A 304 21.02 -18.53 3.12
CA TYR A 304 21.28 -18.07 1.77
C TYR A 304 20.20 -17.04 1.37
N PRO A 305 20.44 -15.74 1.62
CA PRO A 305 19.52 -14.69 1.21
C PRO A 305 19.60 -14.44 -0.30
N ASP A 306 18.45 -14.41 -0.98
CA ASP A 306 18.33 -13.92 -2.36
C ASP A 306 17.79 -12.49 -2.36
N THR A 307 18.67 -11.53 -2.59
CA THR A 307 18.33 -10.10 -2.61
C THR A 307 17.42 -9.71 -3.77
N SER A 308 17.36 -10.50 -4.84
CA SER A 308 16.57 -10.18 -6.03
C SER A 308 15.08 -10.50 -5.82
N SER A 309 14.79 -11.71 -5.36
CA SER A 309 13.43 -12.14 -5.02
C SER A 309 13.00 -11.68 -3.63
N GLY A 310 13.96 -11.36 -2.75
CA GLY A 310 13.71 -11.02 -1.35
C GLY A 310 13.37 -12.25 -0.51
N THR A 311 13.70 -13.45 -0.98
CA THR A 311 13.51 -14.70 -0.24
C THR A 311 14.77 -15.07 0.52
N VAL A 312 14.59 -15.94 1.49
CA VAL A 312 15.69 -16.56 2.23
C VAL A 312 15.48 -18.06 2.13
N SER A 313 16.54 -18.78 1.75
CA SER A 313 16.61 -20.23 1.88
C SER A 313 17.69 -20.60 2.87
N GLY A 314 17.56 -21.76 3.52
CA GLY A 314 18.51 -22.16 4.52
C GLY A 314 18.27 -23.55 5.06
N SER A 315 19.23 -23.99 5.86
CA SER A 315 19.17 -25.23 6.61
C SER A 315 19.52 -24.94 8.06
N ALA A 316 18.64 -25.33 8.97
CA ALA A 316 18.85 -25.19 10.41
C ALA A 316 19.01 -26.57 11.04
N SER A 317 20.17 -26.81 11.65
CA SER A 317 20.49 -28.05 12.35
C SER A 317 20.46 -27.83 13.86
N TYR A 318 19.77 -28.72 14.56
CA TYR A 318 19.56 -28.72 16.01
C TYR A 318 20.06 -30.05 16.57
N HIS A 319 20.90 -29.98 17.60
CA HIS A 319 21.40 -31.17 18.28
C HIS A 319 20.59 -31.38 19.55
N PHE A 320 19.82 -32.44 19.63
CA PHE A 320 19.00 -32.78 20.79
C PHE A 320 19.60 -33.93 21.57
N ARG A 321 19.46 -33.87 22.90
CA ARG A 321 19.65 -35.00 23.80
C ARG A 321 18.29 -35.40 24.37
N ASN A 322 17.85 -36.61 24.06
CA ASN A 322 16.58 -37.16 24.52
C ASN A 322 16.83 -38.16 25.65
N THR A 323 16.40 -37.85 26.87
CA THR A 323 16.58 -38.72 28.04
C THR A 323 15.40 -39.65 28.29
N SER A 324 14.28 -39.48 27.58
CA SER A 324 13.07 -40.28 27.79
C SER A 324 13.17 -41.70 27.21
N GLY A 325 14.01 -41.89 26.18
CA GLY A 325 14.07 -43.13 25.41
C GLY A 325 12.80 -43.44 24.62
N GLN A 326 11.91 -42.46 24.44
CA GLN A 326 10.68 -42.53 23.65
C GLN A 326 10.66 -41.43 22.59
N GLU A 327 9.81 -41.58 21.58
CA GLU A 327 9.55 -40.52 20.61
C GLU A 327 8.90 -39.32 21.32
N GLN A 328 9.35 -38.11 20.99
CA GLN A 328 8.82 -36.88 21.57
C GLN A 328 8.50 -35.87 20.48
N THR A 329 7.41 -35.12 20.66
CA THR A 329 7.07 -34.02 19.76
C THR A 329 7.74 -32.74 20.23
N ALA A 330 8.52 -32.11 19.35
CA ALA A 330 9.10 -30.79 19.58
C ALA A 330 8.34 -29.74 18.77
N ALA A 331 8.13 -28.58 19.40
CA ALA A 331 7.43 -27.44 18.83
C ALA A 331 8.42 -26.30 18.51
N PHE A 332 8.29 -25.71 17.33
CA PHE A 332 9.12 -24.60 16.85
C PHE A 332 8.24 -23.46 16.33
N GLY A 333 8.62 -22.21 16.61
CA GLY A 333 8.01 -21.04 15.98
C GLY A 333 8.66 -20.76 14.62
N VAL A 334 7.87 -20.71 13.57
CA VAL A 334 8.33 -20.43 12.20
C VAL A 334 7.64 -19.18 11.69
N ASN A 335 8.41 -18.20 11.20
CA ASN A 335 7.83 -16.99 10.64
C ASN A 335 6.94 -17.34 9.41
N PRO A 336 5.69 -16.86 9.36
CA PRO A 336 4.82 -16.98 8.22
C PRO A 336 5.50 -16.58 6.91
N GLY A 337 5.26 -17.36 5.86
CA GLY A 337 5.84 -17.16 4.54
C GLY A 337 7.08 -17.99 4.24
N TYR A 338 7.68 -18.62 5.27
CA TYR A 338 8.56 -19.76 5.06
C TYR A 338 7.76 -21.03 4.77
N THR A 339 8.27 -21.80 3.82
CA THR A 339 7.85 -23.16 3.52
C THR A 339 8.95 -24.09 3.99
N ILE A 340 8.58 -25.12 4.74
CA ILE A 340 9.51 -26.15 5.16
C ILE A 340 9.50 -27.25 4.11
N SER A 341 10.63 -27.46 3.45
CA SER A 341 10.76 -28.42 2.36
C SER A 341 11.05 -29.83 2.89
N SER A 342 11.85 -29.93 3.94
CA SER A 342 12.32 -31.20 4.50
C SER A 342 12.65 -31.06 5.98
N VAL A 343 12.40 -32.13 6.74
CA VAL A 343 12.81 -32.28 8.12
C VAL A 343 13.40 -33.67 8.31
N GLN A 344 14.67 -33.74 8.71
CA GLN A 344 15.42 -34.97 8.84
C GLN A 344 16.02 -35.12 10.24
N ALA A 345 15.89 -36.29 10.84
CA ALA A 345 16.61 -36.68 12.05
C ALA A 345 17.70 -37.68 11.67
N ASP A 346 18.96 -37.35 11.95
CA ASP A 346 20.14 -38.15 11.60
C ASP A 346 20.19 -38.56 10.11
N GLY A 347 19.70 -37.67 9.23
CA GLY A 347 19.62 -37.89 7.78
C GLY A 347 18.41 -38.72 7.30
N VAL A 348 17.49 -39.08 8.19
CA VAL A 348 16.25 -39.80 7.87
C VAL A 348 15.06 -38.87 7.99
N ASP A 349 14.18 -38.85 6.98
CA ASP A 349 12.97 -38.02 6.99
C ASP A 349 12.06 -38.38 8.18
N VAL A 350 11.63 -37.36 8.92
CA VAL A 350 10.71 -37.50 10.05
C VAL A 350 9.37 -36.80 9.79
N PRO A 351 8.26 -37.31 10.36
CA PRO A 351 6.98 -36.62 10.28
C PRO A 351 7.04 -35.23 10.92
N PHE A 352 6.50 -34.25 10.21
CA PHE A 352 6.31 -32.89 10.72
C PHE A 352 4.98 -32.31 10.26
N SER A 353 4.46 -31.32 10.97
CA SER A 353 3.29 -30.56 10.57
C SER A 353 3.47 -29.08 10.87
N VAL A 354 3.00 -28.23 9.96
CA VAL A 354 2.98 -26.77 10.15
C VAL A 354 1.52 -26.35 10.32
N SER A 355 1.22 -25.71 11.45
CA SER A 355 -0.12 -25.21 11.75
C SER A 355 -0.53 -24.10 10.79
N GLY A 356 -1.79 -24.15 10.33
CA GLY A 356 -2.40 -23.05 9.59
C GLY A 356 -2.77 -21.85 10.48
N TYR A 357 -2.76 -22.02 11.80
CA TYR A 357 -2.98 -20.96 12.77
C TYR A 357 -1.68 -20.20 13.03
N GLN A 358 -1.79 -18.87 13.08
CA GLN A 358 -0.66 -17.95 13.26
C GLN A 358 -0.93 -17.01 14.43
N GLU A 359 0.09 -16.76 15.23
CA GLU A 359 0.03 -15.91 16.43
C GLU A 359 1.38 -15.21 16.58
N TYR A 360 1.41 -13.91 16.91
CA TYR A 360 2.63 -13.11 17.05
C TYR A 360 3.67 -13.26 15.92
N ASN A 361 3.25 -13.34 14.65
CA ASN A 361 4.15 -13.56 13.52
C ASN A 361 4.90 -14.89 13.56
N GLU A 362 4.27 -15.91 14.15
CA GLU A 362 4.77 -17.27 14.19
C GLU A 362 3.65 -18.24 13.77
N ALA A 363 4.05 -19.32 13.11
CA ALA A 363 3.27 -20.52 12.88
C ALA A 363 3.95 -21.69 13.60
N MET A 364 3.16 -22.54 14.23
CA MET A 364 3.69 -23.69 14.96
C MET A 364 4.16 -24.77 13.98
N LEU A 365 5.42 -25.16 14.08
CA LEU A 365 5.96 -26.37 13.47
C LEU A 365 6.09 -27.43 14.57
N GLU A 366 5.40 -28.55 14.39
CA GLU A 366 5.56 -29.73 15.23
C GLU A 366 6.38 -30.78 14.49
N VAL A 367 7.40 -31.32 15.14
CA VAL A 367 8.29 -32.34 14.60
C VAL A 367 8.38 -33.51 15.57
N THR A 368 8.25 -34.74 15.06
CA THR A 368 8.47 -35.94 15.86
C THR A 368 9.97 -36.25 15.93
N ILE A 369 10.56 -36.13 17.11
CA ILE A 369 11.95 -36.49 17.39
C ILE A 369 12.01 -37.98 17.76
N PRO A 370 12.89 -38.77 17.12
CA PRO A 370 13.04 -40.19 17.42
C PRO A 370 13.57 -40.45 18.85
N ALA A 371 13.41 -41.69 19.31
CA ALA A 371 13.80 -42.15 20.64
C ALA A 371 15.33 -42.22 20.90
N GLY A 372 16.17 -41.84 19.94
CA GLY A 372 17.63 -41.86 20.06
C GLY A 372 18.14 -40.89 21.13
N GLU A 373 19.18 -41.25 21.86
CA GLU A 373 19.73 -40.43 22.95
C GLU A 373 20.33 -39.11 22.43
N GLN A 374 20.97 -39.14 21.26
CA GLN A 374 21.48 -37.97 20.55
C GLN A 374 20.89 -37.96 19.16
N VAL A 375 20.26 -36.85 18.79
CA VAL A 375 19.59 -36.68 17.50
C VAL A 375 20.02 -35.36 16.89
N GLU A 376 20.50 -35.41 15.64
CA GLU A 376 20.71 -34.23 14.81
C GLU A 376 19.47 -34.00 13.94
N LEU A 377 18.69 -32.98 14.27
CA LEU A 377 17.53 -32.56 13.50
C LEU A 377 17.91 -31.46 12.52
N THR A 378 17.78 -31.72 11.22
CA THR A 378 18.00 -30.73 10.16
C THR A 378 16.68 -30.34 9.52
N ILE A 379 16.41 -29.03 9.47
CA ILE A 379 15.20 -28.43 8.89
C ILE A 379 15.63 -27.57 7.71
N GLU A 380 15.16 -27.92 6.52
CA GLU A 380 15.32 -27.10 5.32
C GLU A 380 14.10 -26.20 5.13
N TYR A 381 14.37 -24.92 4.88
CA TYR A 381 13.32 -23.92 4.70
C TYR A 381 13.67 -22.95 3.59
N ASP A 382 12.64 -22.48 2.90
CA ASP A 382 12.75 -21.41 1.92
C ASP A 382 11.49 -20.55 1.92
N GLY A 383 11.61 -19.29 1.50
CA GLY A 383 10.45 -18.48 1.24
C GLY A 383 10.63 -16.99 1.51
N PHE A 384 9.51 -16.28 1.47
CA PHE A 384 9.46 -14.85 1.71
C PHE A 384 8.89 -14.61 3.12
N PRO A 385 9.71 -14.20 4.10
CA PRO A 385 9.21 -13.93 5.44
C PRO A 385 8.21 -12.78 5.42
N ARG A 386 7.08 -12.95 6.10
CA ARG A 386 6.02 -11.94 6.19
C ARG A 386 6.17 -11.07 7.44
N GLU A 387 5.53 -9.91 7.39
CA GLU A 387 5.46 -8.97 8.52
C GLU A 387 4.27 -9.29 9.40
N SER A 388 4.41 -8.96 10.68
CA SER A 388 3.30 -9.08 11.61
C SER A 388 2.20 -8.12 11.23
N ARG A 389 0.99 -8.64 11.02
CA ARG A 389 -0.21 -7.82 10.86
C ARG A 389 -0.47 -6.91 12.06
N SER A 390 0.05 -7.27 13.23
CA SER A 390 -0.15 -6.51 14.46
C SER A 390 0.84 -5.36 14.64
N MET A 391 1.92 -5.32 13.84
CA MET A 391 2.87 -4.21 13.76
C MET A 391 2.70 -3.39 12.47
N ALA A 392 1.66 -3.67 11.68
CA ALA A 392 1.49 -3.18 10.32
C ALA A 392 0.19 -2.40 10.10
#